data_AF-A0A975GIY1-F1
#
_entry.id   AF-A0A975GIY1-F1
#
_cell.length_a   1.000
_cell.length_b   1.000
_cell.length_c   1.000
_cell.angle_alpha   90.00
_cell.angle_beta   90.00
_cell.angle_gamma   90.00
#
_symmetry.space_group_name_H-M   'P 1'
#
loop_
_entity.id
_entity.type
_entity.pdbx_description
1 polymer ?
#
loop_
_entity_poly.entity_id
_entity_poly.type
_entity_poly.pdbx_seq_one_letter_code
_entity_poly.pdbx_strand_id
1 'polypeptide(L)'
;MSFDWRNYKILAEYLYKNVNAFPDREACFRALISRAYYSVFCSVRDYIKQTYGISFTKSEHQAIPLYLKKTNDKLQQKIGRQLEGFFDDRVNADYKENWHNKQNIVMTAGKSLKIANDIFKCLDELNSSSKRKKITKPITFKRN
;
A
#
# COMPACT_ATOMS: atom_id res chain seq x y z
N MET A 1 8.21 -17.22 10.39
CA MET A 1 6.95 -16.74 9.76
C MET A 1 7.13 -15.28 9.38
N SER A 2 6.78 -14.89 8.15
CA SER A 2 6.68 -13.47 7.79
C SER A 2 5.29 -12.96 8.16
N PHE A 3 5.20 -11.74 8.69
CA PHE A 3 3.94 -11.08 8.95
C PHE A 3 3.21 -10.77 7.62
N ASP A 4 1.91 -11.08 7.52
CA ASP A 4 1.09 -10.64 6.39
C ASP A 4 0.63 -9.19 6.59
N TRP A 5 1.22 -8.28 5.84
CA TRP A 5 0.91 -6.86 5.89
C TRP A 5 -0.53 -6.53 5.52
N ARG A 6 -1.26 -7.41 4.80
CA ARG A 6 -2.70 -7.23 4.53
C ARG A 6 -3.52 -7.24 5.81
N ASN A 7 -3.04 -7.87 6.88
CA ASN A 7 -3.72 -7.83 8.19
C ASN A 7 -3.83 -6.42 8.76
N TYR A 8 -2.92 -5.50 8.42
CA TYR A 8 -3.07 -4.10 8.81
C TYR A 8 -4.20 -3.38 8.08
N LYS A 9 -4.54 -3.78 6.85
CA LYS A 9 -5.75 -3.28 6.19
C LYS A 9 -7.00 -3.78 6.89
N ILE A 10 -7.05 -5.06 7.26
CA ILE A 10 -8.17 -5.64 8.03
C ILE A 10 -8.35 -4.88 9.35
N LEU A 11 -7.26 -4.61 10.05
CA LEU A 11 -7.28 -3.80 11.27
C LEU A 11 -7.80 -2.38 11.01
N ALA A 12 -7.34 -1.73 9.94
CA ALA A 12 -7.83 -0.40 9.56
C ALA A 12 -9.34 -0.39 9.27
N GLU A 13 -9.86 -1.41 8.58
CA GLU A 13 -11.30 -1.58 8.32
C GLU A 13 -12.09 -1.83 9.60
N TYR A 14 -11.53 -2.62 10.53
CA TYR A 14 -12.13 -2.84 11.84
C TYR A 14 -12.23 -1.54 12.63
N LEU A 15 -11.15 -0.75 12.70
CA LEU A 15 -11.13 0.55 13.37
C LEU A 15 -12.16 1.51 12.78
N TYR A 16 -12.34 1.50 11.45
CA TYR A 16 -13.33 2.35 10.78
C TYR A 16 -14.76 2.02 11.21
N LYS A 17 -15.10 0.72 11.20
CA LYS A 17 -16.43 0.22 11.56
C LYS A 17 -16.76 0.43 13.04
N ASN A 18 -15.74 0.40 13.90
CA ASN A 18 -15.88 0.46 15.35
C ASN A 18 -15.39 1.78 15.93
N VAL A 19 -15.33 2.86 15.14
CA VAL A 19 -14.79 4.15 15.59
C VAL A 19 -15.52 4.71 16.82
N ASN A 20 -16.81 4.42 16.97
CA ASN A 20 -17.62 4.86 18.10
C ASN A 20 -17.45 3.99 19.36
N ALA A 21 -16.75 2.86 19.27
CA ALA A 21 -16.46 1.99 20.41
C ALA A 21 -15.28 2.50 21.25
N PHE A 22 -14.50 3.45 20.73
CA PHE A 22 -13.38 4.07 21.43
C PHE A 22 -13.71 5.53 21.77
N PRO A 23 -13.36 6.01 22.99
CA PRO A 23 -13.71 7.37 23.41
C PRO A 23 -13.11 8.47 22.52
N ASP A 24 -11.88 8.26 22.02
CA ASP A 24 -11.19 9.22 21.17
C ASP A 24 -11.23 8.80 19.69
N ARG A 25 -12.24 9.31 18.99
CA ARG A 25 -12.42 9.04 17.55
C ARG A 25 -11.23 9.51 16.72
N GLU A 26 -10.55 10.59 17.11
CA GLU A 26 -9.40 11.09 16.39
C GLU A 26 -8.24 10.08 16.46
N ALA A 27 -7.94 9.56 17.65
CA ALA A 27 -6.94 8.52 17.83
C ALA A 27 -7.24 7.28 16.96
N CYS A 28 -8.52 6.87 16.88
CA CYS A 28 -8.93 5.77 16.00
C CYS A 28 -8.66 6.05 14.53
N PHE A 29 -9.03 7.24 14.02
CA PHE A 29 -8.79 7.58 12.62
C PHE A 29 -7.30 7.72 12.30
N ARG A 30 -6.50 8.31 13.21
CA ARG A 30 -5.04 8.39 13.05
C ARG A 30 -4.42 7.02 12.93
N ALA A 31 -4.75 6.12 13.88
CA ALA A 31 -4.28 4.74 13.88
C ALA A 31 -4.70 4.01 12.58
N LEU A 32 -5.95 4.16 12.16
CA LEU A 32 -6.46 3.58 10.92
C LEU A 32 -5.64 4.02 9.70
N ILE A 33 -5.42 5.33 9.52
CA ILE A 33 -4.66 5.87 8.38
C ILE A 33 -3.25 5.28 8.38
N SER A 34 -2.60 5.27 9.56
CA SER A 34 -1.28 4.67 9.75
C SER A 34 -1.25 3.19 9.36
N ARG A 35 -2.19 2.38 9.86
CA ARG A 35 -2.27 0.94 9.55
C ARG A 35 -2.56 0.69 8.07
N ALA A 36 -3.48 1.44 7.48
CA ALA A 36 -3.79 1.33 6.06
C ALA A 36 -2.56 1.65 5.20
N TYR A 37 -1.80 2.70 5.53
CA TYR A 37 -0.55 3.04 4.83
C TYR A 37 0.50 1.93 4.95
N TYR A 38 0.80 1.47 6.16
CA TYR A 38 1.81 0.42 6.36
C TYR A 38 1.44 -0.90 5.70
N SER A 39 0.14 -1.21 5.61
CA SER A 39 -0.32 -2.40 4.89
C SER A 39 0.14 -2.39 3.43
N VAL A 40 -0.07 -1.29 2.71
CA VAL A 40 0.29 -1.19 1.30
C VAL A 40 1.77 -0.96 1.10
N PHE A 41 2.40 -0.09 1.89
CA PHE A 41 3.83 0.23 1.74
C PHE A 41 4.69 -1.03 1.86
N CYS A 42 4.46 -1.83 2.91
CA CYS A 42 5.22 -3.04 3.11
C CYS A 42 4.89 -4.12 2.07
N SER A 43 3.62 -4.29 1.68
CA SER A 43 3.28 -5.23 0.59
C SER A 43 3.90 -4.85 -0.75
N VAL A 44 3.93 -3.56 -1.09
CA VAL A 44 4.58 -3.05 -2.31
C VAL A 44 6.09 -3.26 -2.25
N ARG A 45 6.74 -2.96 -1.12
CA ARG A 45 8.17 -3.24 -0.92
C ARG A 45 8.49 -4.72 -1.13
N ASP A 46 7.69 -5.60 -0.53
CA ASP A 46 7.89 -7.04 -0.61
C ASP A 46 7.66 -7.53 -2.05
N TYR A 47 6.67 -6.98 -2.77
CA TYR A 47 6.47 -7.23 -4.20
C TYR A 47 7.70 -6.82 -5.04
N ILE A 48 8.27 -5.64 -4.80
CA ILE A 48 9.45 -5.19 -5.55
C ILE A 48 10.64 -6.10 -5.29
N LYS A 49 10.87 -6.48 -4.02
CA LYS A 49 11.93 -7.42 -3.66
C LYS A 49 11.76 -8.76 -4.35
N GLN A 50 10.55 -9.31 -4.36
CA GLN A 50 10.26 -10.61 -4.98
C GLN A 50 10.32 -10.57 -6.51
N THR A 51 9.93 -9.47 -7.13
CA THR A 51 9.82 -9.35 -8.60
C THR A 51 11.13 -8.91 -9.25
N TYR A 52 11.85 -7.99 -8.60
CA TYR A 52 13.01 -7.31 -9.17
C TYR A 52 14.31 -7.59 -8.41
N GLY A 53 14.27 -8.25 -7.25
CA GLY A 53 15.45 -8.45 -6.40
C GLY A 53 15.94 -7.17 -5.69
N ILE A 54 15.24 -6.05 -5.86
CA ILE A 54 15.61 -4.76 -5.28
C ILE A 54 15.09 -4.67 -3.86
N SER A 55 15.98 -4.39 -2.91
CA SER A 55 15.62 -4.21 -1.50
C SER A 55 15.62 -2.73 -1.14
N PHE A 56 14.52 -2.26 -0.58
CA PHE A 56 14.42 -0.96 0.07
C PHE A 56 14.32 -1.15 1.58
N THR A 57 14.91 -0.22 2.32
CA THR A 57 14.80 -0.11 3.77
C THR A 57 13.43 0.43 4.18
N LYS A 58 13.08 0.30 5.47
CA LYS A 58 11.79 0.78 6.00
C LYS A 58 11.70 2.32 6.02
N SER A 59 12.82 3.02 6.01
CA SER A 59 12.90 4.49 6.05
C SER A 59 12.78 5.14 4.67
N GLU A 60 12.90 4.37 3.59
CA GLU A 60 12.88 4.87 2.21
C GLU A 60 11.46 5.04 1.66
N HIS A 61 10.60 5.73 2.42
CA HIS A 61 9.20 5.96 2.08
C HIS A 61 9.01 6.70 0.74
N GLN A 62 9.97 7.53 0.35
CA GLN A 62 9.96 8.26 -0.92
C GLN A 62 10.59 7.48 -2.08
N ALA A 63 11.53 6.57 -1.82
CA ALA A 63 12.25 5.88 -2.88
C ALA A 63 11.36 4.88 -3.65
N ILE A 64 10.48 4.16 -2.94
CA ILE A 64 9.56 3.18 -3.56
C ILE A 64 8.59 3.86 -4.53
N PRO A 65 7.84 4.92 -4.15
CA PRO A 65 7.04 5.69 -5.09
C PRO A 65 7.82 6.19 -6.31
N LEU A 66 9.02 6.74 -6.12
CA LEU A 66 9.86 7.26 -7.19
C LEU A 66 10.31 6.16 -8.14
N TYR A 67 10.70 5.00 -7.62
CA TYR A 67 11.05 3.83 -8.41
C TYR A 67 9.87 3.37 -9.29
N LEU A 68 8.70 3.17 -8.67
CA LEU A 68 7.51 2.69 -9.38
C LEU A 68 7.00 3.66 -10.45
N LYS A 69 7.13 4.98 -10.21
CA LYS A 69 6.77 6.01 -11.21
C LYS A 69 7.67 5.99 -12.45
N LYS A 70 8.88 5.43 -12.35
CA LYS A 70 9.86 5.37 -13.46
C LYS A 70 9.79 4.07 -14.27
N THR A 71 8.95 3.11 -13.90
CA THR A 71 8.82 1.86 -14.66
C THR A 71 7.93 2.06 -15.89
N ASN A 72 7.97 1.13 -16.84
CA ASN A 72 7.11 1.16 -18.04
C ASN A 72 5.72 0.53 -17.82
N ASP A 73 5.42 0.05 -16.61
CA ASP A 73 4.16 -0.60 -16.27
C ASP A 73 3.16 0.42 -15.69
N LYS A 74 2.01 0.59 -16.36
CA LYS A 74 1.00 1.58 -15.96
C LYS A 74 0.42 1.33 -14.57
N LEU A 75 0.30 0.07 -14.13
CA LEU A 75 -0.19 -0.27 -12.80
C LEU A 75 0.83 0.12 -11.74
N GLN A 76 2.12 -0.13 -12.01
CA GLN A 76 3.19 0.28 -11.09
C GLN A 76 3.27 1.80 -10.96
N GLN A 77 3.22 2.52 -12.07
CA GLN A 77 3.17 3.98 -12.03
C GLN A 77 1.95 4.50 -11.25
N LYS A 78 0.79 3.84 -11.38
CA LYS A 78 -0.41 4.17 -10.60
C LYS A 78 -0.18 3.93 -9.11
N ILE A 79 0.37 2.78 -8.72
CA ILE A 79 0.74 2.49 -7.33
C ILE A 79 1.70 3.57 -6.80
N GLY A 80 2.73 3.92 -7.56
CA GLY A 80 3.71 4.94 -7.17
C GLY A 80 3.06 6.30 -6.86
N ARG A 81 2.17 6.80 -7.73
CA ARG A 81 1.43 8.05 -7.49
C ARG A 81 0.51 7.97 -6.27
N GLN A 82 -0.20 6.86 -6.10
CA GLN A 82 -1.11 6.69 -4.96
C GLN A 82 -0.34 6.60 -3.64
N LEU A 83 0.79 5.88 -3.62
CA LEU A 83 1.59 5.67 -2.42
C LEU A 83 2.28 6.95 -1.94
N GLU A 84 2.68 7.84 -2.86
CA GLU A 84 3.23 9.16 -2.54
C GLU A 84 2.21 10.02 -1.77
N GLY A 85 1.01 10.22 -2.33
CA GLY A 85 -0.02 10.99 -1.63
C GLY A 85 -0.50 10.33 -0.33
N PHE A 86 -0.47 8.99 -0.26
CA PHE A 86 -0.84 8.27 0.95
C PHE A 86 0.21 8.42 2.07
N PHE A 87 1.49 8.58 1.71
CA PHE A 87 2.53 8.88 2.69
C PHE A 87 2.28 10.23 3.36
N ASP A 88 1.89 11.26 2.59
CA ASP A 88 1.56 12.57 3.14
C ASP A 88 0.40 12.47 4.13
N ASP A 89 -0.70 11.80 3.75
CA ASP A 89 -1.86 11.55 4.62
C ASP A 89 -1.45 10.82 5.92
N ARG A 90 -0.49 9.89 5.86
CA ARG A 90 0.03 9.18 7.04
C ARG A 90 0.93 10.04 7.92
N VAL A 91 1.86 10.81 7.36
CA VAL A 91 2.73 11.72 8.13
C VAL A 91 1.89 12.71 8.93
N ASN A 92 0.89 13.23 8.26
CA ASN A 92 -0.12 14.09 8.81
C ASN A 92 -0.89 13.46 9.99
N ALA A 93 -1.42 12.25 9.80
CA ALA A 93 -2.13 11.52 10.84
C ALA A 93 -1.25 11.16 12.05
N ASP A 94 0.04 10.90 11.84
CA ASP A 94 0.91 10.43 12.92
C ASP A 94 1.59 11.58 13.70
N TYR A 95 1.83 12.73 13.06
CA TYR A 95 2.71 13.77 13.65
C TYR A 95 2.11 15.17 13.77
N LYS A 96 1.02 15.50 13.06
CA LYS A 96 0.43 16.85 13.19
C LYS A 96 -0.51 16.92 14.39
N GLU A 97 -0.17 17.73 15.38
CA GLU A 97 -0.98 17.95 16.59
C GLU A 97 -2.38 18.50 16.27
N ASN A 98 -2.46 19.51 15.39
CA ASN A 98 -3.71 20.22 15.10
C ASN A 98 -4.42 19.75 13.81
N TRP A 99 -4.34 18.45 13.50
CA TRP A 99 -4.89 17.91 12.25
C TRP A 99 -6.41 18.11 12.11
N HIS A 100 -7.14 18.07 13.22
CA HIS A 100 -8.60 18.26 13.29
C HIS A 100 -9.08 19.58 12.68
N ASN A 101 -8.24 20.63 12.63
CA ASN A 101 -8.62 21.96 12.16
C ASN A 101 -8.43 22.20 10.65
N LYS A 102 -7.78 21.30 9.90
CA LYS A 102 -7.37 21.60 8.50
C LYS A 102 -7.87 20.65 7.41
N GLN A 103 -8.45 19.50 7.75
CA GLN A 103 -9.06 18.57 6.79
C GLN A 103 -9.83 17.52 7.59
N ASN A 104 -11.06 17.21 7.18
CA ASN A 104 -11.90 16.26 7.91
C ASN A 104 -11.23 14.87 7.94
N ILE A 105 -10.64 14.51 9.08
CA ILE A 105 -9.89 13.26 9.31
C ILE A 105 -10.72 12.02 8.95
N VAL A 106 -12.05 12.11 9.07
CA VAL A 106 -12.99 11.06 8.65
C VAL A 106 -12.91 10.83 7.15
N MET A 107 -12.91 11.91 6.36
CA MET A 107 -12.77 11.82 4.90
C MET A 107 -11.41 11.24 4.51
N THR A 108 -10.34 11.66 5.18
CA THR A 108 -9.00 11.12 4.95
C THR A 108 -8.92 9.63 5.30
N ALA A 109 -9.56 9.20 6.39
CA ALA A 109 -9.62 7.79 6.76
C ALA A 109 -10.39 6.95 5.72
N GLY A 110 -11.56 7.40 5.28
CA GLY A 110 -12.31 6.73 4.22
C GLY A 110 -11.54 6.66 2.90
N LYS A 111 -10.91 7.77 2.50
CA LYS A 111 -10.01 7.85 1.33
C LYS A 111 -8.84 6.86 1.46
N SER A 112 -8.23 6.75 2.65
CA SER A 112 -7.10 5.86 2.93
C SER A 112 -7.47 4.40 2.69
N LEU A 113 -8.65 3.95 3.13
CA LEU A 113 -9.14 2.60 2.86
C LEU A 113 -9.40 2.37 1.37
N LYS A 114 -9.94 3.37 0.66
CA LYS A 114 -10.14 3.28 -0.79
C LYS A 114 -8.81 3.15 -1.53
N ILE A 115 -7.82 3.99 -1.20
CA ILE A 115 -6.48 3.91 -1.77
C ILE A 115 -5.85 2.55 -1.48
N ALA A 116 -5.95 2.05 -0.24
CA ALA A 116 -5.40 0.75 0.12
C ALA A 116 -6.01 -0.38 -0.73
N ASN A 117 -7.33 -0.39 -0.88
CA ASN A 117 -8.05 -1.33 -1.75
C ASN A 117 -7.58 -1.24 -3.22
N ASP A 118 -7.46 -0.03 -3.76
CA ASP A 118 -7.05 0.18 -5.15
C ASP A 118 -5.61 -0.29 -5.41
N ILE A 119 -4.69 -0.04 -4.47
CA ILE A 119 -3.31 -0.52 -4.58
C ILE A 119 -3.26 -2.04 -4.50
N PHE A 120 -4.00 -2.68 -3.60
CA PHE A 120 -4.05 -4.14 -3.51
C PHE A 120 -4.63 -4.79 -4.78
N LYS A 121 -5.67 -4.19 -5.38
CA LYS A 121 -6.17 -4.65 -6.69
C LYS A 121 -5.07 -4.60 -7.76
N CYS A 122 -4.31 -3.50 -7.83
CA CYS A 122 -3.20 -3.38 -8.78
C CYS A 122 -2.10 -4.43 -8.50
N LEU A 123 -1.77 -4.68 -7.23
CA LEU A 123 -0.80 -5.72 -6.86
C LEU A 123 -1.26 -7.12 -7.23
N ASP A 124 -2.54 -7.43 -7.02
CA ASP A 124 -3.13 -8.73 -7.37
C ASP A 124 -3.12 -8.96 -8.89
N GLU A 125 -3.38 -7.92 -9.66
CA GLU A 125 -3.28 -7.95 -11.13
C GLU A 125 -1.83 -8.15 -11.61
N LEU A 126 -0.87 -7.44 -11.02
CA LEU A 126 0.56 -7.58 -11.31
C LEU A 126 1.06 -9.00 -10.97
N ASN A 127 0.68 -9.54 -9.82
CA ASN A 127 1.05 -10.90 -9.41
C ASN A 127 0.44 -11.97 -10.31
N SER A 128 -0.82 -11.78 -10.74
CA SER A 128 -1.50 -12.68 -11.67
C SER A 128 -0.85 -12.67 -13.04
N SER A 129 -0.46 -11.48 -13.53
CA SER A 129 0.22 -11.31 -14.82
C SER A 129 1.63 -11.88 -14.81
N SER A 130 2.36 -11.75 -13.70
CA SER A 130 3.69 -12.34 -13.50
C SER A 130 3.65 -13.87 -13.49
N LYS A 131 2.64 -14.47 -12.84
CA LYS A 131 2.41 -15.93 -12.88
C LYS A 131 2.12 -16.43 -14.29
N ARG A 132 1.29 -15.73 -15.07
CA ARG A 132 1.02 -16.10 -16.48
C ARG A 132 2.29 -16.11 -17.34
N LYS A 133 3.19 -15.13 -17.18
CA LYS A 133 4.48 -15.09 -17.91
C LYS A 133 5.45 -16.22 -17.55
N LYS A 134 5.35 -16.80 -16.34
CA LYS A 134 6.16 -17.96 -15.93
C LYS A 134 5.63 -19.29 -16.47
N ILE A 135 4.32 -19.40 -16.73
CA ILE A 135 3.66 -20.62 -17.21
C ILE A 135 3.82 -20.81 -18.73
N THR A 136 4.00 -19.73 -19.50
CA THR A 136 4.06 -19.78 -20.98
C THR A 136 5.43 -20.13 -21.58
N LYS A 137 6.38 -20.72 -20.83
CA LYS A 137 7.62 -21.28 -21.40
C LYS A 137 7.66 -22.81 -21.33
N PRO A 138 7.20 -23.52 -22.38
CA PRO A 138 7.87 -24.72 -22.87
C PRO A 138 8.81 -24.31 -24.01
N ILE A 139 10.11 -24.33 -23.74
CA ILE A 139 11.13 -24.27 -24.79
C ILE A 139 11.15 -25.66 -25.44
N THR A 140 10.51 -25.81 -26.59
CA THR A 140 10.77 -26.90 -27.51
C THR A 140 12.03 -26.57 -28.30
N PHE A 141 13.09 -27.35 -28.13
CA PHE A 141 14.11 -27.51 -29.15
C PHE A 141 13.99 -28.91 -29.74
N LYS A 142 13.54 -28.97 -30.99
CA LYS A 142 13.71 -30.11 -31.87
C LYS A 142 15.20 -30.43 -31.95
N ARG A 143 15.58 -31.67 -31.65
CA ARG A 143 16.88 -32.20 -32.11
C ARG A 143 16.66 -32.71 -33.53
N ASN A 144 17.52 -32.23 -34.43
CA ASN A 144 17.66 -32.68 -35.81
C ASN A 144 18.08 -34.15 -35.85
#